data_AF-A0A2K3L9J5-F1
#
_entry.id   AF-A0A2K3L9J5-F1
#
_cell.length_a   1.000
_cell.length_b   1.000
_cell.length_c   1.000
_cell.angle_alpha   90.00
_cell.angle_beta   90.00
_cell.angle_gamma   90.00
#
_symmetry.space_group_name_H-M   'P 1'
#
loop_
_entity.id
_entity.type
_entity.pdbx_description
1 polymer ?
#
loop_
_entity_poly.entity_id
_entity_poly.type
_entity_poly.pdbx_seq_one_letter_code
_entity_poly.pdbx_strand_id
1 'polypeptide(L)'
;VTWQWLPFTNSARKDDLHLYHWVRIVNGVLPTGDYSFAKYNKSVDIIKYTDEEYEKYLTDPVVFLHSSLLLSVQCITLPDFALSTQMWTKEETNELFDLCERFDLRFVVIADRFSSSRTVEELKDRYYSVLRAIVLARAASSGDVATHPVIKEPYNVSQEIERKRALSMVLSQTRQHEKRDEEVL
;
A
#
# COMPACT_ATOMS: atom_id res chain seq x y z
N VAL A 1 29.07 -27.57 -16.99
CA VAL A 1 27.83 -26.95 -16.50
C VAL A 1 26.67 -27.68 -17.14
N THR A 2 25.78 -28.24 -16.35
CA THR A 2 24.59 -28.97 -16.82
C THR A 2 23.35 -28.35 -16.19
N TRP A 3 22.26 -28.28 -16.93
CA TRP A 3 20.96 -27.84 -16.39
C TRP A 3 20.10 -29.05 -16.11
N GLN A 4 19.48 -29.12 -14.93
CA GLN A 4 18.57 -30.19 -14.56
C GLN A 4 17.23 -29.62 -14.11
N TRP A 5 16.15 -30.35 -14.42
CA TRP A 5 14.80 -30.04 -13.97
C TRP A 5 14.59 -30.70 -12.61
N LEU A 6 14.58 -29.90 -11.55
CA LEU A 6 14.53 -30.41 -10.17
C LEU A 6 13.34 -29.85 -9.40
N PRO A 7 12.76 -30.66 -8.49
CA PRO A 7 11.73 -30.17 -7.58
C PRO A 7 12.35 -29.23 -6.56
N PHE A 8 11.59 -28.21 -6.15
CA PHE A 8 11.90 -27.32 -5.05
C PHE A 8 10.64 -27.00 -4.25
N THR A 9 10.85 -26.70 -2.97
CA THR A 9 9.85 -26.12 -2.07
C THR A 9 10.14 -24.64 -1.92
N ASN A 10 9.10 -23.82 -1.73
CA ASN A 10 9.25 -22.40 -1.48
C ASN A 10 8.82 -22.10 -0.05
N SER A 11 9.75 -21.80 0.86
CA SER A 11 9.42 -21.50 2.26
C SER A 11 8.53 -20.27 2.44
N ALA A 12 8.38 -19.43 1.40
CA ALA A 12 7.40 -18.34 1.41
C ALA A 12 5.95 -18.83 1.39
N ARG A 13 5.69 -20.10 1.03
CA ARG A 13 4.36 -20.69 0.98
C ARG A 13 4.14 -21.59 2.20
N LYS A 14 2.89 -21.71 2.63
CA LYS A 14 2.45 -22.56 3.75
C LYS A 14 1.72 -23.83 3.29
N ASP A 15 1.61 -24.06 1.98
CA ASP A 15 0.79 -25.11 1.38
C ASP A 15 1.58 -26.36 0.93
N ASP A 16 2.84 -26.48 1.35
CA ASP A 16 3.78 -27.56 0.99
C ASP A 16 3.84 -27.88 -0.51
N LEU A 17 3.51 -26.90 -1.37
CA LEU A 17 3.46 -27.11 -2.81
C LEU A 17 4.86 -27.31 -3.37
N HIS A 18 5.03 -28.44 -4.05
CA HIS A 18 6.25 -28.76 -4.78
C HIS A 18 6.17 -28.22 -6.21
N LEU A 19 7.14 -27.39 -6.58
CA LEU A 19 7.29 -26.84 -7.92
C LEU A 19 8.58 -27.35 -8.55
N TYR A 20 8.76 -27.13 -9.84
CA TYR A 20 9.98 -27.52 -10.55
C TYR A 20 10.58 -26.32 -11.28
N HIS A 21 11.90 -26.29 -11.35
CA HIS A 21 12.62 -25.28 -12.14
C HIS A 21 13.95 -25.81 -12.68
N TRP A 22 14.48 -25.12 -13.69
CA TRP A 22 15.80 -25.42 -14.23
C TRP A 22 16.90 -24.92 -13.29
N VAL A 23 17.72 -25.85 -12.80
CA VAL A 23 18.82 -25.58 -11.89
C VAL A 23 20.15 -25.76 -12.62
N ARG A 24 21.02 -24.76 -12.52
CA ARG A 24 22.38 -24.81 -13.06
C ARG A 24 23.28 -25.59 -12.10
N ILE A 25 23.77 -26.75 -12.52
CA ILE A 25 24.70 -27.59 -11.78
C ILE A 25 26.12 -27.34 -12.30
N VAL A 26 27.01 -27.00 -11.37
CA VAL A 26 28.44 -26.77 -11.64
C VAL A 26 29.22 -27.82 -10.86
N ASN A 27 30.06 -28.59 -11.56
CA ASN A 27 30.92 -29.63 -10.98
C ASN A 27 30.16 -30.70 -10.14
N GLY A 28 28.91 -31.00 -10.50
CA GLY A 28 28.10 -32.03 -9.83
C GLY A 28 27.49 -31.62 -8.49
N VAL A 29 27.72 -30.37 -8.03
CA VAL A 29 27.19 -29.87 -6.77
C VAL A 29 25.86 -29.15 -7.02
N LEU A 30 24.80 -29.56 -6.31
CA LEU A 30 23.53 -28.85 -6.32
C LEU A 30 23.66 -27.52 -5.55
N PRO A 31 23.00 -26.45 -6.01
CA PRO A 31 22.90 -25.23 -5.23
C PRO A 31 22.24 -25.54 -3.88
N THR A 32 22.94 -25.17 -2.81
CA THR A 32 22.47 -25.35 -1.44
C THR A 32 21.68 -24.13 -1.01
N GLY A 33 20.50 -24.35 -0.41
CA GLY A 33 19.67 -23.28 0.14
C GLY A 33 18.20 -23.40 -0.25
N ASP A 34 17.38 -22.54 0.35
CA ASP A 34 15.98 -22.36 -0.04
C ASP A 34 15.88 -21.69 -1.42
N TYR A 35 14.68 -21.71 -2.01
CA TYR A 35 14.39 -21.06 -3.27
C TYR A 35 14.83 -19.59 -3.26
N SER A 36 15.65 -19.19 -4.24
CA SER A 36 16.33 -17.88 -4.27
C SER A 36 15.39 -16.68 -4.11
N PHE A 37 14.12 -16.81 -4.51
CA PHE A 37 13.14 -15.75 -4.41
C PHE A 37 12.28 -15.79 -3.15
N ALA A 38 12.35 -16.84 -2.33
CA ALA A 38 11.60 -16.95 -1.07
C ALA A 38 11.88 -15.76 -0.14
N LYS A 39 13.14 -15.29 -0.12
CA LYS A 39 13.59 -14.13 0.67
C LYS A 39 12.89 -12.81 0.35
N TYR A 40 12.23 -12.70 -0.81
CA TYR A 40 11.50 -11.48 -1.19
C TYR A 40 10.05 -11.47 -0.71
N ASN A 41 9.56 -12.57 -0.14
CA ASN A 41 8.24 -12.61 0.47
C ASN A 41 8.26 -11.90 1.83
N LYS A 42 8.10 -10.57 1.79
CA LYS A 42 7.98 -9.74 2.99
C LYS A 42 6.51 -9.60 3.36
N SER A 43 6.11 -10.20 4.48
CA SER A 43 4.81 -9.93 5.12
C SER A 43 4.92 -8.68 5.99
N VAL A 44 3.87 -7.87 6.01
CA VAL A 44 3.75 -6.69 6.87
C VAL A 44 2.72 -7.02 7.95
N ASP A 45 3.06 -6.78 9.21
CA ASP A 45 2.10 -6.91 10.30
C ASP A 45 1.11 -5.75 10.24
N ILE A 46 -0.17 -6.10 10.09
CA ILE A 46 -1.24 -5.11 9.93
C ILE A 46 -1.74 -4.71 11.31
N ILE A 47 -1.70 -3.40 11.58
CA ILE A 47 -2.19 -2.84 12.83
C ILE A 47 -3.71 -2.98 12.86
N LYS A 48 -4.22 -3.70 13.86
CA LYS A 48 -5.64 -3.78 14.18
C LYS A 48 -5.99 -2.65 15.14
N TYR A 49 -7.12 -1.97 14.92
CA TYR A 49 -7.67 -0.98 15.84
C TYR A 49 -8.84 -1.57 16.62
N THR A 50 -9.09 -1.02 17.80
CA THR A 50 -10.24 -1.31 18.65
C THR A 50 -11.41 -0.39 18.32
N ASP A 51 -12.62 -0.76 18.72
CA ASP A 51 -13.81 0.07 18.53
C ASP A 51 -13.69 1.41 19.26
N GLU A 52 -13.07 1.42 20.43
CA GLU A 52 -12.81 2.62 21.21
C GLU A 52 -11.81 3.55 20.52
N GLU A 53 -10.76 2.99 19.90
CA GLU A 53 -9.80 3.76 19.10
C GLU A 53 -10.47 4.33 17.85
N TYR A 54 -11.38 3.58 17.23
CA TYR A 54 -12.14 4.04 16.07
C TYR A 54 -13.00 5.25 16.42
N GLU A 55 -13.82 5.13 17.47
CA GLU A 55 -14.71 6.21 17.89
C GLU A 55 -13.94 7.48 18.29
N LYS A 56 -12.79 7.31 18.94
CA LYS A 56 -12.01 8.41 19.49
C LYS A 56 -11.12 9.13 18.47
N TYR A 57 -10.54 8.41 17.52
CA TYR A 57 -9.49 8.95 16.64
C TYR A 57 -9.83 8.89 15.14
N LEU A 58 -10.80 8.05 14.74
CA LEU A 58 -11.09 7.78 13.32
C LEU A 58 -12.49 8.25 12.89
N THR A 59 -13.33 8.66 13.84
CA THR A 59 -14.60 9.34 13.54
C THR A 59 -14.31 10.70 12.95
N ASP A 60 -14.69 10.87 11.68
CA ASP A 60 -14.48 12.11 10.95
C ASP A 60 -15.27 13.26 11.64
N PRO A 61 -14.66 14.41 11.96
CA PRO A 61 -15.34 15.54 12.61
C PRO A 61 -16.56 16.08 11.83
N VAL A 62 -16.71 15.71 10.56
CA VAL A 62 -17.86 16.08 9.73
C VAL A 62 -19.18 15.41 10.12
N VAL A 63 -19.17 14.30 10.86
CA VAL A 63 -20.42 13.68 11.37
C VAL A 63 -21.12 14.59 12.38
N PHE A 64 -20.36 15.37 13.16
CA PHE A 64 -20.90 16.39 14.07
C PHE A 64 -21.43 17.63 13.33
N LEU A 65 -20.81 18.00 12.20
CA LEU A 65 -21.16 19.20 11.44
C LEU A 65 -22.42 19.03 10.56
N HIS A 66 -22.93 17.82 10.37
CA HIS A 66 -24.20 17.61 9.65
C HIS A 66 -25.44 17.74 10.56
N SER A 67 -25.27 17.68 11.89
CA SER A 67 -26.36 17.94 12.85
C SER A 67 -26.52 19.42 13.18
N SER A 68 -25.53 20.26 12.88
CA SER A 68 -25.59 21.71 13.10
C SER A 68 -25.43 22.41 11.76
N LEU A 69 -26.44 23.17 11.33
CA LEU A 69 -26.51 23.96 10.10
C LEU A 69 -25.36 24.99 9.92
N LEU A 70 -24.10 24.56 9.87
CA LEU A 70 -22.91 25.43 9.83
C LEU A 70 -21.99 25.13 8.64
N LEU A 71 -22.52 24.54 7.56
CA LEU A 71 -21.78 24.35 6.32
C LEU A 71 -21.74 25.59 5.41
N SER A 72 -21.81 26.81 5.95
CA SER A 72 -21.82 28.03 5.13
C SER A 72 -20.58 28.92 5.25
N VAL A 73 -19.61 28.67 6.14
CA VAL A 73 -18.54 29.67 6.39
C VAL A 73 -17.10 29.14 6.41
N GLN A 74 -16.83 27.84 6.60
CA GLN A 74 -15.45 27.36 6.81
C GLN A 74 -14.78 26.69 5.59
N CYS A 75 -15.27 26.88 4.36
CA CYS A 75 -14.71 26.22 3.17
C CYS A 75 -13.71 27.07 2.37
N ILE A 76 -13.40 28.30 2.80
CA ILE A 76 -12.69 29.28 1.95
C ILE A 76 -11.18 29.40 2.26
N THR A 77 -10.64 28.78 3.31
CA THR A 77 -9.27 29.12 3.76
C THR A 77 -8.16 28.10 3.57
N LEU A 78 -8.38 26.90 3.00
CA LEU A 78 -7.26 25.99 2.69
C LEU A 78 -7.51 25.16 1.42
N PRO A 79 -6.80 25.41 0.30
CA PRO A 79 -6.98 24.67 -0.95
C PRO A 79 -6.50 23.21 -0.90
N ASP A 80 -5.74 22.81 0.12
CA ASP A 80 -5.27 21.42 0.30
C ASP A 80 -6.26 20.52 1.08
N PHE A 81 -7.28 21.09 1.73
CA PHE A 81 -8.23 20.34 2.56
C PHE A 81 -9.34 19.64 1.75
N ALA A 82 -9.43 19.93 0.44
CA ALA A 82 -10.56 19.56 -0.41
C ALA A 82 -10.36 18.30 -1.26
N LEU A 83 -9.37 17.44 -0.96
CA LEU A 83 -9.15 16.19 -1.71
C LEU A 83 -9.56 14.90 -0.98
N SER A 84 -10.00 14.94 0.28
CA SER A 84 -10.22 13.72 1.08
C SER A 84 -11.58 13.57 1.78
N THR A 85 -12.58 14.39 1.49
CA THR A 85 -13.90 14.30 2.16
C THR A 85 -14.81 13.22 1.55
N GLN A 86 -14.27 12.03 1.25
CA GLN A 86 -15.14 10.88 1.06
C GLN A 86 -15.58 10.37 2.44
N MET A 87 -16.89 10.32 2.65
CA MET A 87 -17.47 9.75 3.85
C MET A 87 -17.11 8.27 3.91
N TRP A 88 -16.21 7.91 4.82
CA TRP A 88 -15.88 6.52 5.13
C TRP A 88 -16.75 6.04 6.27
N THR A 89 -17.46 4.94 6.07
CA THR A 89 -18.18 4.28 7.17
C THR A 89 -17.24 3.37 7.97
N LYS A 90 -17.69 2.98 9.17
CA LYS A 90 -16.95 2.02 10.00
C LYS A 90 -16.89 0.67 9.31
N GLU A 91 -17.98 0.27 8.66
CA GLU A 91 -18.12 -0.97 7.92
C GLU A 91 -17.15 -0.99 6.73
N GLU A 92 -17.08 0.08 5.94
CA GLU A 92 -16.12 0.20 4.83
C GLU A 92 -14.67 0.17 5.32
N THR A 93 -14.38 0.85 6.44
CA THR A 93 -13.03 0.83 7.02
C THR A 93 -12.68 -0.57 7.54
N ASN A 94 -13.61 -1.27 8.17
CA ASN A 94 -13.42 -2.65 8.64
C ASN A 94 -13.19 -3.61 7.47
N GLU A 95 -13.98 -3.51 6.39
CA GLU A 95 -13.81 -4.30 5.18
C GLU A 95 -12.43 -4.07 4.56
N LEU A 96 -11.98 -2.81 4.49
CA LEU A 96 -10.65 -2.47 4.00
C LEU A 96 -9.56 -3.16 4.82
N PHE A 97 -9.64 -3.10 6.16
CA PHE A 97 -8.64 -3.72 7.03
C PHE A 97 -8.65 -5.26 6.96
N ASP A 98 -9.82 -5.87 6.83
CA ASP A 98 -9.95 -7.32 6.62
C ASP A 98 -9.36 -7.77 5.28
N LEU A 99 -9.60 -7.03 4.20
CA LEU A 99 -8.97 -7.29 2.91
C LEU A 99 -7.46 -7.05 2.94
N CYS A 100 -7.01 -6.03 3.67
CA CYS A 100 -5.60 -5.79 3.91
C CYS A 100 -4.94 -7.01 4.58
N GLU A 101 -5.57 -7.61 5.60
CA GLU A 101 -5.07 -8.82 6.30
C GLU A 101 -5.08 -10.05 5.42
N ARG A 102 -6.13 -10.23 4.60
CA ARG A 102 -6.23 -11.39 3.70
C ARG A 102 -5.30 -11.33 2.50
N PHE A 103 -4.94 -10.13 2.02
CA PHE A 103 -4.19 -9.94 0.77
C PHE A 103 -2.82 -9.25 0.96
N ASP A 104 -2.28 -9.22 2.18
CA ASP A 104 -0.95 -8.67 2.49
C ASP A 104 -0.72 -7.26 1.89
N LEU A 105 -1.71 -6.36 2.03
CA LEU A 105 -1.66 -4.98 1.50
C LEU A 105 -1.51 -4.85 -0.03
N ARG A 106 -1.87 -5.88 -0.80
CA ARG A 106 -1.89 -5.79 -2.27
C ARG A 106 -3.10 -4.97 -2.75
N PHE A 107 -2.98 -3.64 -2.70
CA PHE A 107 -4.08 -2.71 -2.99
C PHE A 107 -4.76 -2.90 -4.35
N VAL A 108 -4.07 -3.41 -5.37
CA VAL A 108 -4.69 -3.72 -6.67
C VAL A 108 -5.71 -4.85 -6.55
N VAL A 109 -5.39 -5.89 -5.78
CA VAL A 109 -6.30 -7.02 -5.50
C VAL A 109 -7.42 -6.58 -4.55
N ILE A 110 -7.08 -5.73 -3.58
CA ILE A 110 -8.05 -5.19 -2.62
C ILE A 110 -9.08 -4.33 -3.35
N ALA A 111 -8.66 -3.42 -4.24
CA ALA A 111 -9.55 -2.56 -5.00
C ALA A 111 -10.51 -3.35 -5.90
N ASP A 112 -10.04 -4.44 -6.52
CA ASP A 112 -10.87 -5.32 -7.34
C ASP A 112 -11.96 -6.05 -6.53
N ARG A 113 -11.69 -6.34 -5.24
CA ARG A 113 -12.58 -7.10 -4.36
C ARG A 113 -13.39 -6.23 -3.40
N PHE A 114 -13.15 -4.93 -3.40
CA PHE A 114 -13.82 -4.00 -2.50
C PHE A 114 -15.27 -3.79 -2.95
N SER A 115 -16.20 -3.77 -2.00
CA SER A 115 -17.64 -3.62 -2.31
C SER A 115 -17.97 -2.28 -2.98
N SER A 116 -17.22 -1.22 -2.66
CA SER A 116 -17.37 0.11 -3.25
C SER A 116 -16.36 0.32 -4.40
N SER A 117 -16.74 1.08 -5.43
CA SER A 117 -15.84 1.41 -6.57
C SER A 117 -14.83 2.52 -6.21
N ARG A 118 -14.07 2.33 -5.13
CA ARG A 118 -13.01 3.25 -4.69
C ARG A 118 -11.73 3.00 -5.48
N THR A 119 -10.98 4.06 -5.72
CA THR A 119 -9.67 3.99 -6.37
C THR A 119 -8.61 3.44 -5.43
N VAL A 120 -7.51 2.92 -5.98
CA VAL A 120 -6.37 2.43 -5.21
C VAL A 120 -5.77 3.53 -4.31
N GLU A 121 -5.78 4.75 -4.80
CA GLU A 121 -5.28 5.94 -4.10
C GLU A 121 -6.13 6.26 -2.86
N GLU A 122 -7.47 6.21 -2.97
CA GLU A 122 -8.40 6.44 -1.85
C GLU A 122 -8.27 5.35 -0.78
N LEU A 123 -8.16 4.08 -1.18
CA LEU A 123 -7.95 2.96 -0.24
C LEU A 123 -6.64 3.12 0.53
N LYS A 124 -5.58 3.52 -0.17
CA LYS A 124 -4.28 3.79 0.47
C LYS A 124 -4.36 4.98 1.40
N ASP A 125 -4.98 6.07 0.98
CA ASP A 125 -5.13 7.29 1.79
C ASP A 125 -5.82 6.96 3.12
N ARG A 126 -6.97 6.27 3.07
CA ARG A 126 -7.69 5.85 4.27
C ARG A 126 -6.85 4.93 5.15
N TYR A 127 -6.23 3.90 4.57
CA TYR A 127 -5.43 2.94 5.32
C TYR A 127 -4.27 3.62 6.06
N TYR A 128 -3.47 4.44 5.36
CA TYR A 128 -2.33 5.13 5.97
C TYR A 128 -2.76 6.23 6.94
N SER A 129 -3.89 6.91 6.71
CA SER A 129 -4.46 7.88 7.64
C SER A 129 -4.84 7.21 8.96
N VAL A 130 -5.60 6.11 8.91
CA VAL A 130 -5.96 5.31 10.09
C VAL A 130 -4.71 4.78 10.78
N LEU A 131 -3.79 4.19 10.02
CA LEU A 131 -2.54 3.65 10.55
C LEU A 131 -1.76 4.72 11.32
N ARG A 132 -1.61 5.92 10.76
CA ARG A 132 -0.95 7.05 11.43
C ARG A 132 -1.68 7.46 12.70
N ALA A 133 -3.01 7.59 12.66
CA ALA A 133 -3.81 7.97 13.83
C ALA A 133 -3.65 6.96 14.97
N ILE A 134 -3.68 5.65 14.68
CA ILE A 134 -3.52 4.60 15.68
C ILE A 134 -2.10 4.55 16.24
N VAL A 135 -1.08 4.66 15.38
CA VAL A 135 0.32 4.69 15.85
C VAL A 135 0.56 5.91 16.75
N LEU A 136 -0.01 7.07 16.41
CA LEU A 136 0.04 8.27 17.25
C LEU A 136 -0.70 8.08 18.57
N ALA A 137 -1.88 7.45 18.56
CA ALA A 137 -2.70 7.23 19.75
C ALA A 137 -2.07 6.24 20.74
N ARG A 138 -1.38 5.21 20.24
CA ARG A 138 -0.72 4.18 21.07
C ARG A 138 0.60 4.61 21.66
N ALA A 139 1.15 5.72 21.18
CA ALA A 139 2.41 6.20 21.66
C ALA A 139 2.28 6.91 23.01
N ALA A 140 2.91 6.33 24.03
CA ALA A 140 3.00 6.94 25.36
C ALA A 140 3.98 8.14 25.41
N SER A 141 4.95 8.23 24.47
CA SER A 141 5.91 9.33 24.37
C SER A 141 6.02 9.79 22.91
N SER A 142 6.07 11.10 22.64
CA SER A 142 6.13 11.65 21.27
C SER A 142 7.47 11.38 20.54
N GLY A 143 8.51 10.98 21.28
CA GLY A 143 9.86 10.74 20.76
C GLY A 143 10.01 9.43 19.97
N ASP A 144 9.41 8.34 20.43
CA ASP A 144 9.48 7.02 19.76
C ASP A 144 8.63 6.94 18.48
N VAL A 145 7.74 7.90 18.29
CA VAL A 145 6.75 7.97 17.21
C VAL A 145 7.32 8.62 15.95
N ALA A 146 8.14 9.65 16.14
CA ALA A 146 8.77 10.39 15.07
C ALA A 146 9.75 9.52 14.26
N THR A 147 10.25 8.42 14.85
CA THR A 147 11.12 7.46 14.18
C THR A 147 10.37 6.40 13.39
N HIS A 148 9.05 6.23 13.57
CA HIS A 148 8.29 5.21 12.86
C HIS A 148 8.22 5.55 11.36
N PRO A 149 8.57 4.64 10.43
CA PRO A 149 8.66 4.94 8.98
C PRO A 149 7.40 5.57 8.40
N VAL A 150 6.22 5.11 8.84
CA VAL A 150 4.90 5.61 8.41
C VAL A 150 4.64 7.07 8.82
N ILE A 151 5.35 7.58 9.83
CA ILE A 151 5.20 8.94 10.37
C ILE A 151 6.27 9.87 9.83
N LYS A 152 7.50 9.35 9.66
CA LYS A 152 8.61 10.07 9.06
C LYS A 152 8.36 10.37 7.58
N GLU A 153 7.77 9.43 6.86
CA GLU A 153 7.49 9.54 5.42
C GLU A 153 5.99 9.27 5.19
N PRO A 154 5.12 10.26 5.45
CA PRO A 154 3.70 10.09 5.21
C PRO A 154 3.45 9.82 3.73
N TYR A 155 2.56 8.86 3.45
CA TYR A 155 2.15 8.55 2.08
C TYR A 155 1.56 9.82 1.44
N ASN A 156 2.21 10.28 0.37
CA ASN A 156 1.79 11.47 -0.37
C ASN A 156 1.06 11.03 -1.64
N VAL A 157 -0.26 11.12 -1.62
CA VAL A 157 -1.13 10.73 -2.74
C VAL A 157 -0.75 11.47 -4.02
N SER A 158 -0.53 12.79 -3.93
CA SER A 158 -0.16 13.64 -5.07
C SER A 158 1.17 13.22 -5.70
N GLN A 159 2.17 12.87 -4.88
CA GLN A 159 3.45 12.38 -5.36
C GLN A 159 3.31 11.00 -6.04
N GLU A 160 2.48 10.10 -5.51
CA GLU A 160 2.26 8.79 -6.12
C GLU A 160 1.52 8.89 -7.46
N ILE A 161 0.55 9.81 -7.58
CA ILE A 161 -0.14 10.13 -8.84
C ILE A 161 0.86 10.67 -9.86
N GLU A 162 1.68 11.65 -9.48
CA GLU A 162 2.64 12.26 -10.39
C GLU A 162 3.74 11.28 -10.81
N ARG A 163 4.21 10.43 -9.88
CA ARG A 163 5.14 9.34 -10.19
C ARG A 163 4.58 8.38 -11.24
N LYS A 164 3.31 7.99 -11.12
CA LYS A 164 2.64 7.13 -12.12
C LYS A 164 2.47 7.83 -13.46
N ARG A 165 2.12 9.12 -13.46
CA ARG A 165 2.00 9.94 -14.68
C ARG A 165 3.35 10.02 -15.42
N ALA A 166 4.42 10.35 -14.71
CA ALA A 166 5.76 10.44 -15.30
C ALA A 166 6.22 9.11 -15.91
N LEU A 167 5.99 7.99 -15.22
CA LEU A 167 6.31 6.67 -15.75
C LEU A 167 5.48 6.33 -16.99
N SER A 168 4.19 6.65 -16.98
CA SER A 168 3.30 6.47 -18.14
C SER A 168 3.79 7.26 -19.35
N MET A 169 4.24 8.51 -19.13
CA MET A 169 4.84 9.32 -20.19
C MET A 169 6.07 8.64 -20.80
N VAL A 170 7.01 8.15 -19.97
CA VAL A 170 8.21 7.45 -20.46
C VAL A 170 7.83 6.18 -21.23
N LEU A 171 6.94 5.35 -20.68
CA LEU A 171 6.53 4.09 -21.33
C LEU A 171 5.73 4.32 -22.62
N SER A 172 5.08 5.48 -22.77
CA SER A 172 4.38 5.88 -24.00
C SER A 172 5.31 6.41 -25.09
N GLN A 173 6.60 6.63 -24.79
CA GLN A 173 7.56 7.08 -25.79
C GLN A 173 7.73 6.01 -26.87
N THR A 174 7.69 6.46 -28.12
CA THR A 174 7.95 5.61 -29.29
C THR A 174 9.43 5.67 -29.65
N ARG A 175 9.93 4.63 -30.33
CA ARG A 175 11.32 4.60 -30.84
C ARG A 175 11.72 5.83 -31.68
N GLN A 176 10.74 6.52 -32.28
CA GLN A 176 10.98 7.76 -33.02
C GLN A 176 11.23 8.98 -32.11
N HIS A 177 10.70 8.96 -30.90
CA HIS A 177 10.92 10.00 -29.90
C HIS A 177 12.34 9.87 -29.31
N GLU A 178 12.74 8.66 -28.94
CA GLU A 178 14.08 8.36 -28.42
C GLU A 178 15.19 8.80 -29.40
N LYS A 179 15.04 8.48 -30.70
CA LYS A 179 16.01 8.90 -31.72
C LYS A 179 16.10 10.42 -31.89
N ARG A 180 14.96 11.13 -31.81
CA ARG A 180 14.95 12.60 -31.91
C ARG A 180 15.60 13.25 -30.71
N ASP A 181 15.42 12.68 -29.52
CA ASP A 181 15.99 13.19 -28.28
C ASP A 181 17.52 12.91 -28.22
N GLU A 182 18.00 11.80 -28.81
CA GLU A 182 19.42 11.50 -29.01
C GLU A 182 20.11 12.44 -30.02
N GLU A 183 19.41 12.91 -31.05
CA GLU A 183 19.96 13.82 -32.07
C GLU A 183 20.14 15.28 -31.58
N VAL A 184 19.55 15.62 -30.42
CA VAL A 184 19.61 16.97 -29.82
C VAL A 184 20.70 17.09 -28.74
N LEU A 185 21.28 15.97 -28.29
CA LEU A 185 22.40 15.89 -27.33
C LEU A 185 23.77 15.87 -28.02
#